data_AF-A0A961MGP3-F1
#
_entry.id   AF-A0A961MGP3-F1
#
_cell.length_a   1.000
_cell.length_b   1.000
_cell.length_c   1.000
_cell.angle_alpha   90.00
_cell.angle_beta   90.00
_cell.angle_gamma   90.00
#
_symmetry.space_group_name_H-M   'P 1'
#
loop_
_entity.id
_entity.type
_entity.pdbx_description
1 polymer ?
#
loop_
_entity_poly.entity_id
_entity_poly.type
_entity_poly.pdbx_seq_one_letter_code
_entity_poly.pdbx_strand_id
1 'polypeptide(L)'
;MISPAARDALQRWLDGRKALAGAAANTITAYRGDVAEFLAFMALHHGAPQGLAALERIGVPDMRAWMARLRQGGTGARSLARKLSAVKGFYRWLAEREGFEATAVLSARAPKFQRKLPRPLAEDAAKAMIATVEMQARRPWVAARDAAVVTLLYGCGLRISEALGL
;
A
#
# COMPACT_ATOMS: atom_id res chain seq x y z
N MET A 1 -4.03 21.86 -3.04
CA MET A 1 -2.81 21.42 -3.76
C MET A 1 -1.71 21.17 -2.72
N ILE A 2 -0.92 20.10 -2.84
CA ILE A 2 0.17 19.77 -1.89
C ILE A 2 1.30 20.80 -2.05
N SER A 3 1.85 21.33 -0.96
CA SER A 3 2.95 22.30 -1.03
C SER A 3 4.23 21.66 -1.60
N PRO A 4 5.13 22.45 -2.23
CA PRO A 4 6.44 21.97 -2.65
C PRO A 4 7.22 21.34 -1.49
N ALA A 5 7.25 21.99 -0.32
CA ALA A 5 7.97 21.50 0.86
C ALA A 5 7.48 20.11 1.33
N ALA A 6 6.16 19.89 1.34
CA ALA A 6 5.59 18.59 1.70
C ALA A 6 5.88 17.51 0.65
N ARG A 7 5.91 17.86 -0.64
CA ARG A 7 6.31 16.94 -1.73
C ARG A 7 7.78 16.53 -1.59
N ASP A 8 8.66 17.48 -1.31
CA ASP A 8 10.09 17.21 -1.14
C ASP A 8 10.36 16.37 0.10
N ALA A 9 9.66 16.64 1.21
CA ALA A 9 9.74 15.83 2.42
C ALA A 9 9.29 14.39 2.17
N LEU A 10 8.17 14.18 1.46
CA LEU A 10 7.71 12.86 1.05
C LEU A 10 8.77 12.15 0.18
N GLN A 11 9.35 12.84 -0.80
CA GLN A 11 10.37 12.25 -1.66
C GLN A 11 11.61 11.82 -0.87
N ARG A 12 12.15 12.70 -0.01
CA ARG A 12 13.29 12.38 0.85
C ARG A 12 13.04 11.18 1.76
N TRP A 13 11.85 11.09 2.35
CA TRP A 13 11.47 9.94 3.17
C TRP A 13 11.46 8.64 2.36
N LEU A 14 10.89 8.66 1.15
CA LEU A 14 10.84 7.47 0.28
C LEU A 14 12.23 7.04 -0.19
N ASP A 15 13.12 7.99 -0.49
CA ASP A 15 14.50 7.70 -0.86
C ASP A 15 15.26 7.04 0.29
N GLY A 16 15.10 7.56 1.51
CA GLY A 16 15.63 6.92 2.73
C GLY A 16 15.07 5.51 2.94
N ARG A 17 13.77 5.29 2.71
CA ARG A 17 13.14 3.96 2.81
C ARG A 17 13.68 2.97 1.78
N LYS A 18 14.01 3.45 0.57
CA LYS A 18 14.61 2.64 -0.48
C LYS A 18 16.06 2.27 -0.15
N ALA A 19 16.86 3.25 0.29
CA ALA A 19 18.29 3.07 0.54
C ALA A 19 18.59 2.30 1.84
N LEU A 20 17.91 2.65 2.94
CA LEU A 20 18.27 2.16 4.28
C LEU A 20 17.51 0.90 4.70
N ALA A 21 16.35 0.64 4.12
CA ALA A 21 15.46 -0.44 4.56
C ALA A 21 15.13 -1.48 3.47
N GLY A 22 15.79 -1.39 2.30
CA GLY A 22 15.61 -2.35 1.20
C GLY A 22 14.14 -2.52 0.78
N ALA A 23 13.31 -1.49 0.94
CA ALA A 23 11.88 -1.62 0.71
C ALA A 23 11.60 -1.93 -0.76
N ALA A 24 10.76 -2.94 -1.01
CA ALA A 24 10.38 -3.33 -2.37
C ALA A 24 9.75 -2.15 -3.14
N ALA A 25 9.98 -2.10 -4.47
CA ALA A 25 9.48 -1.03 -5.33
C ALA A 25 7.96 -0.82 -5.22
N ASN A 26 7.21 -1.91 -5.07
CA ASN A 26 5.76 -1.88 -4.87
C ASN A 26 5.36 -1.20 -3.56
N THR A 27 6.14 -1.40 -2.48
CA THR A 27 5.90 -0.72 -1.20
C THR A 27 6.14 0.78 -1.32
N ILE A 28 7.22 1.20 -2.00
CA ILE A 28 7.52 2.61 -2.24
C ILE A 28 6.40 3.28 -3.05
N THR A 29 5.96 2.66 -4.13
CA THR A 29 4.86 3.17 -4.96
C THR A 29 3.56 3.30 -4.16
N ALA A 30 3.22 2.28 -3.39
CA ALA A 30 2.03 2.27 -2.56
C ALA A 30 2.07 3.35 -1.46
N TYR A 31 3.22 3.51 -0.79
CA TYR A 31 3.40 4.52 0.26
C TYR A 31 3.40 5.94 -0.31
N ARG A 32 4.02 6.16 -1.48
CA ARG A 32 3.96 7.44 -2.19
C ARG A 32 2.53 7.89 -2.42
N GLY A 33 1.70 7.00 -2.99
CA GLY A 33 0.29 7.29 -3.25
C GLY A 33 -0.49 7.58 -1.98
N ASP A 34 -0.33 6.74 -0.96
CA ASP A 34 -1.07 6.89 0.29
C ASP A 34 -0.74 8.17 1.06
N VAL A 35 0.55 8.52 1.17
CA VAL A 35 0.96 9.74 1.87
C VAL A 35 0.62 10.98 1.05
N ALA A 36 0.76 10.94 -0.28
CA ALA A 36 0.31 12.05 -1.13
C ALA A 36 -1.19 12.32 -1.00
N GLU A 37 -2.02 11.26 -0.96
CA GLU A 37 -3.47 11.39 -0.73
C GLU A 37 -3.78 12.01 0.63
N PHE A 38 -3.08 11.58 1.69
CA PHE A 38 -3.21 12.17 3.03
C PHE A 38 -2.86 13.66 3.03
N LEU A 39 -1.71 14.04 2.45
CA LEU A 39 -1.27 15.44 2.38
C LEU A 39 -2.23 16.30 1.57
N ALA A 40 -2.77 15.75 0.47
CA ALA A 40 -3.77 16.44 -0.33
C ALA A 40 -5.08 16.66 0.43
N PHE A 41 -5.52 15.66 1.20
CA PHE A 41 -6.70 15.80 2.07
C PHE A 41 -6.48 16.89 3.12
N MET A 42 -5.34 16.90 3.81
CA MET A 42 -5.07 17.90 4.84
C MET A 42 -5.06 19.31 4.26
N ALA A 43 -4.37 19.52 3.13
CA ALA A 43 -4.35 20.81 2.45
C ALA A 43 -5.77 21.32 2.10
N LEU A 44 -6.68 20.42 1.72
CA LEU A 44 -8.08 20.77 1.48
C LEU A 44 -8.85 21.01 2.78
N HIS A 45 -8.67 20.16 3.79
CA HIS A 45 -9.40 20.21 5.06
C HIS A 45 -9.18 21.51 5.83
N HIS A 46 -7.96 22.04 5.80
CA HIS A 46 -7.61 23.31 6.45
C HIS A 46 -7.70 24.54 5.52
N GLY A 47 -8.04 24.35 4.24
CA GLY A 47 -8.26 25.45 3.29
C GLY A 47 -7.03 26.30 2.94
N ALA A 48 -5.80 25.81 3.17
CA ALA A 48 -4.57 26.56 2.90
C ALA A 48 -3.45 25.67 2.34
N PRO A 49 -2.53 26.21 1.51
CA PRO A 49 -1.31 25.50 1.15
C PRO A 49 -0.46 25.24 2.40
N GLN A 50 -0.26 23.97 2.74
CA GLN A 50 0.39 23.59 3.99
C GLN A 50 1.90 23.47 3.84
N GLY A 51 2.66 24.39 4.44
CA GLY A 51 4.09 24.18 4.71
C GLY A 51 4.32 23.11 5.79
N LEU A 52 5.58 22.80 6.12
CA LEU A 52 5.90 21.81 7.16
C LEU A 52 5.28 22.15 8.53
N ALA A 53 5.26 23.44 8.90
CA ALA A 53 4.66 23.92 10.14
C ALA A 53 3.16 23.62 10.28
N ALA A 54 2.42 23.40 9.18
CA ALA A 54 1.03 22.99 9.26
C ALA A 54 0.90 21.47 9.55
N LEU A 55 1.86 20.67 9.09
CA LEU A 55 1.91 19.23 9.37
C LEU A 55 2.21 18.95 10.86
N GLU A 56 2.97 19.83 11.51
CA GLU A 56 3.24 19.77 12.95
C GLU A 56 1.98 19.94 13.82
N ARG A 57 0.94 20.59 13.28
CA ARG A 57 -0.30 20.91 14.00
C ARG A 57 -1.42 19.89 13.81
N ILE A 58 -1.16 18.81 13.06
CA ILE A 58 -2.18 17.79 12.81
C ILE A 58 -2.59 17.12 14.11
N GLY A 59 -3.87 17.24 14.43
CA GLY A 59 -4.49 16.73 15.64
C GLY A 59 -5.31 15.45 15.43
N VAL A 60 -5.82 14.94 16.54
CA VAL A 60 -6.76 13.79 16.55
C VAL A 60 -8.02 14.06 15.72
N PRO A 61 -8.63 15.26 15.73
CA PRO A 61 -9.79 15.56 14.88
C PRO A 61 -9.48 15.40 13.39
N ASP A 62 -8.33 15.87 12.93
CA ASP A 62 -7.91 15.79 11.52
C ASP A 62 -7.73 14.33 11.08
N MET A 63 -7.08 13.52 11.92
CA MET A 63 -6.93 12.08 11.67
C MET A 63 -8.29 11.39 11.57
N ARG A 64 -9.25 11.73 12.44
CA ARG A 64 -10.61 11.20 12.38
C ARG A 64 -11.33 11.63 11.10
N ALA A 65 -11.22 12.90 10.72
CA ALA A 65 -11.82 13.44 9.50
C ALA A 65 -11.28 12.73 8.25
N TRP A 66 -9.96 12.54 8.15
CA TRP A 66 -9.33 11.81 7.06
C TRP A 66 -9.81 10.36 6.99
N MET A 67 -9.80 9.64 8.11
CA MET A 67 -10.26 8.24 8.15
C MET A 67 -11.76 8.11 7.82
N ALA A 68 -12.58 9.07 8.23
CA ALA A 68 -13.99 9.14 7.86
C ALA A 68 -14.17 9.36 6.35
N ARG A 69 -13.42 10.30 5.75
CA ARG A 69 -13.44 10.57 4.30
C ARG A 69 -13.03 9.35 3.47
N LEU A 70 -12.04 8.58 3.92
CA LEU A 70 -11.63 7.34 3.27
C LEU A 70 -12.74 6.28 3.30
N ARG A 71 -13.41 6.14 4.45
CA ARG A 71 -14.52 5.19 4.61
C ARG A 71 -15.74 5.58 3.77
N GLN A 72 -16.09 6.86 3.72
CA GLN A 72 -17.14 7.38 2.84
C GLN A 72 -16.84 7.10 1.36
N GLY A 73 -15.55 7.11 0.98
CA GLY A 73 -15.09 6.70 -0.35
C GLY A 73 -14.99 5.18 -0.58
N GLY A 74 -15.53 4.36 0.31
CA GLY A 74 -15.53 2.89 0.16
C GLY A 74 -14.21 2.20 0.52
N THR A 75 -13.25 2.89 1.15
CA THR A 75 -11.98 2.27 1.56
C THR A 75 -12.23 1.21 2.64
N GLY A 76 -11.98 -0.06 2.31
CA GLY A 76 -12.07 -1.16 3.27
C GLY A 76 -11.04 -1.09 4.39
N ALA A 77 -11.33 -1.74 5.52
CA ALA A 77 -10.51 -1.67 6.74
C ALA A 77 -9.04 -2.07 6.55
N ARG A 78 -8.76 -3.09 5.71
CA ARG A 78 -7.38 -3.51 5.38
C ARG A 78 -6.61 -2.42 4.63
N SER A 79 -7.27 -1.78 3.65
CA SER A 79 -6.68 -0.69 2.87
C SER A 79 -6.44 0.54 3.75
N LEU A 80 -7.39 0.85 4.64
CA LEU A 80 -7.25 1.94 5.61
C LEU A 80 -6.08 1.71 6.56
N ALA A 81 -5.91 0.49 7.07
CA ALA A 81 -4.77 0.14 7.92
C ALA A 81 -3.42 0.30 7.21
N ARG A 82 -3.34 -0.10 5.93
CA ARG A 82 -2.14 0.10 5.09
C ARG A 82 -1.84 1.59 4.89
N LYS A 83 -2.86 2.39 4.51
CA LYS A 83 -2.75 3.85 4.36
C LYS A 83 -2.25 4.50 5.65
N LEU A 84 -2.86 4.16 6.78
CA LEU A 84 -2.46 4.67 8.09
C LEU A 84 -1.02 4.27 8.45
N SER A 85 -0.60 3.06 8.10
CA SER A 85 0.79 2.63 8.31
C SER A 85 1.79 3.46 7.51
N ALA A 86 1.45 3.82 6.26
CA ALA A 86 2.30 4.70 5.44
C ALA A 86 2.40 6.10 6.07
N VAL A 87 1.26 6.68 6.47
CA VAL A 87 1.21 8.01 7.12
C VAL A 87 1.99 8.02 8.43
N LYS A 88 1.84 7.01 9.29
CA LYS A 88 2.62 6.91 10.53
C LYS A 88 4.12 6.77 10.28
N GLY A 89 4.51 6.01 9.25
CA GLY A 89 5.91 5.87 8.87
C GLY A 89 6.52 7.20 8.43
N PHE A 90 5.77 7.98 7.65
CA PHE A 90 6.17 9.32 7.24
C PHE A 90 6.26 10.28 8.43
N TYR A 91 5.24 10.32 9.31
CA TYR A 91 5.23 11.20 10.47
C TYR A 91 6.30 10.87 11.50
N ARG A 92 6.65 9.59 11.69
CA ARG A 92 7.77 9.22 12.57
C ARG A 92 9.07 9.84 12.07
N TRP A 93 9.35 9.70 10.77
CA TRP A 93 10.55 10.27 10.15
C TRP A 93 10.51 11.81 10.15
N LEU A 94 9.36 12.41 9.86
CA LEU A 94 9.24 13.86 9.78
C LEU A 94 9.38 14.51 11.18
N ALA A 95 8.75 13.92 12.20
CA ALA A 95 8.83 14.38 13.59
C ALA A 95 10.25 14.34 14.13
N GLU A 96 10.99 13.26 13.85
CA GLU A 96 12.40 13.13 14.22
C GLU A 96 13.28 14.18 13.53
N ARG A 97 12.99 14.50 12.27
CA ARG A 97 13.78 15.45 11.48
C ARG A 97 13.50 16.91 11.83
N GLU A 98 12.24 17.27 12.01
CA GLU A 98 11.81 18.66 12.22
C GLU A 98 11.63 18.99 13.71
N GLY A 99 11.73 18.00 14.60
CA GLY A 99 11.78 18.21 16.05
C GLY A 99 10.43 18.51 16.71
N PHE A 100 9.36 17.80 16.33
CA PHE A 100 8.02 17.98 16.91
C PHE A 100 7.38 16.68 17.41
N GLU A 101 6.30 16.81 18.16
CA GLU A 101 5.55 15.69 18.74
C GLU A 101 4.42 15.25 17.78
N ALA A 102 4.39 13.97 17.41
CA ALA A 102 3.44 13.41 16.43
C ALA A 102 2.43 12.41 17.03
N THR A 103 2.17 12.44 18.34
CA THR A 103 1.32 11.47 19.05
C THR A 103 -0.08 11.43 18.47
N ALA A 104 -0.64 12.57 18.03
CA ALA A 104 -1.96 12.59 17.39
C ALA A 104 -2.05 11.63 16.19
N VAL A 105 -1.03 11.63 15.32
CA VAL A 105 -0.95 10.76 14.15
C VAL A 105 -0.55 9.33 14.55
N LEU A 106 0.45 9.20 15.43
CA LEU A 106 1.00 7.91 15.83
C LEU A 106 0.04 7.07 16.70
N SER A 107 -0.87 7.72 17.44
CA SER A 107 -1.88 7.07 18.28
C SER A 107 -3.16 6.66 17.52
N ALA A 108 -3.40 7.22 16.32
CA ALA A 108 -4.58 6.90 15.52
C ALA A 108 -4.67 5.39 15.23
N ARG A 109 -5.88 4.81 15.31
CA ARG A 109 -6.09 3.37 15.09
C ARG A 109 -7.04 3.13 13.93
N ALA A 110 -6.62 2.29 13.00
CA ALA A 110 -7.51 1.79 11.97
C ALA A 110 -8.54 0.82 12.57
N PRO A 111 -9.74 0.69 11.97
CA PRO A 111 -10.70 -0.35 12.34
C PRO A 111 -10.07 -1.73 12.29
N LYS A 112 -10.43 -2.60 13.24
CA LYS A 112 -10.00 -4.00 13.22
C LYS A 112 -10.52 -4.67 11.95
N PHE A 113 -9.69 -5.50 11.33
CA PHE A 113 -10.08 -6.37 10.24
C PHE A 113 -9.57 -7.77 10.52
N GLN A 114 -10.36 -8.78 10.16
CA GLN A 114 -9.92 -10.16 10.24
C GLN A 114 -9.01 -10.47 9.04
N ARG A 115 -7.82 -11.01 9.30
CA ARG A 115 -7.01 -11.61 8.25
C ARG A 115 -7.73 -12.89 7.82
N LYS A 116 -8.27 -12.90 6.60
CA LYS A 116 -8.76 -14.14 6.00
C LYS A 116 -7.57 -15.10 5.89
N LEU A 117 -7.75 -16.32 6.39
CA LEU A 117 -6.80 -17.38 6.13
C LEU A 117 -6.78 -17.65 4.61
N PRO A 118 -5.61 -17.97 4.02
CA PRO A 118 -5.56 -18.49 2.67
C PRO A 118 -6.55 -19.66 2.55
N ARG A 119 -7.35 -19.67 1.47
CA ARG A 119 -8.18 -20.83 1.15
C ARG A 119 -7.32 -21.73 0.26
N PRO A 120 -6.83 -22.88 0.76
CA PRO A 120 -6.05 -23.77 -0.07
C PRO A 120 -6.91 -24.27 -1.24
N LEU A 121 -6.30 -24.40 -2.41
CA LEU A 121 -6.94 -24.99 -3.58
C LEU A 121 -6.85 -26.51 -3.45
N ALA A 122 -7.99 -27.21 -3.57
CA ALA A 122 -8.01 -28.66 -3.58
C ALA A 122 -7.30 -29.21 -4.83
N GLU A 123 -6.70 -30.40 -4.72
CA GLU A 123 -5.89 -30.99 -5.79
C GLU A 123 -6.68 -31.22 -7.09
N ASP A 124 -7.91 -31.70 -6.96
CA ASP A 124 -8.86 -31.88 -8.07
C ASP A 124 -9.20 -30.55 -8.75
N ALA A 125 -9.46 -29.50 -7.96
CA ALA A 125 -9.70 -28.15 -8.47
C ALA A 125 -8.46 -27.57 -9.18
N ALA A 126 -7.25 -27.86 -8.68
CA ALA A 126 -6.01 -27.46 -9.33
C ALA A 126 -5.81 -28.16 -10.69
N LYS A 127 -6.02 -29.48 -10.75
CA LYS A 127 -5.98 -30.25 -12.00
C LYS A 127 -7.00 -29.74 -13.02
N ALA A 128 -8.24 -29.51 -12.57
CA ALA A 128 -9.29 -28.97 -13.43
C ALA A 128 -8.95 -27.58 -13.98
N MET A 129 -8.36 -26.72 -13.14
CA MET A 129 -7.89 -25.39 -13.56
C MET A 129 -6.79 -25.48 -14.62
N ILE A 130 -5.77 -26.34 -14.43
CA ILE A 130 -4.67 -26.53 -15.39
C ILE A 130 -5.22 -27.03 -16.74
N ALA A 131 -6.09 -28.03 -16.72
CA ALA A 131 -6.74 -28.54 -17.93
C ALA A 131 -7.57 -27.45 -18.64
N THR A 132 -8.24 -26.58 -17.88
CA THR A 132 -9.00 -25.46 -18.45
C THR A 132 -8.09 -24.45 -19.15
N VAL A 133 -6.95 -24.11 -18.54
CA VAL A 133 -5.98 -23.15 -19.10
C VAL A 133 -5.42 -23.63 -20.43
N GLU A 134 -5.14 -24.93 -20.55
CA GLU A 134 -4.66 -25.53 -21.79
C GLU A 134 -5.65 -25.38 -22.96
N MET A 135 -6.96 -25.35 -22.66
CA MET A 135 -8.01 -25.18 -23.68
C MET A 135 -8.29 -23.72 -24.07
N GLN A 136 -7.79 -22.73 -23.32
CA GLN A 136 -8.16 -21.32 -23.51
C GLN A 136 -7.36 -20.60 -24.61
N ALA A 137 -6.16 -21.08 -24.94
CA ALA A 137 -5.28 -20.40 -25.88
C ALA A 137 -5.45 -20.91 -27.32
N ARG A 138 -5.61 -19.99 -28.27
CA ARG A 138 -5.74 -20.33 -29.72
C ARG A 138 -4.46 -20.91 -30.34
N ARG A 139 -3.30 -20.68 -29.71
CA ARG A 139 -2.01 -21.11 -30.20
C ARG A 139 -1.47 -22.23 -29.30
N PRO A 140 -1.13 -23.41 -29.83
CA PRO A 140 -0.71 -24.55 -29.01
C PRO A 140 0.46 -24.26 -28.06
N TRP A 141 1.45 -23.49 -28.51
CA TRP A 141 2.60 -23.15 -27.65
C TRP A 141 2.23 -22.22 -26.49
N VAL A 142 1.20 -21.38 -26.64
CA VAL A 142 0.72 -20.50 -25.57
C VAL A 142 -0.03 -21.33 -24.53
N ALA A 143 -0.86 -22.29 -24.96
CA ALA A 143 -1.53 -23.24 -24.07
C ALA A 143 -0.52 -24.02 -23.22
N ALA A 144 0.51 -24.59 -23.87
CA ALA A 144 1.56 -25.33 -23.19
C ALA A 144 2.33 -24.47 -22.18
N ARG A 145 2.67 -23.22 -22.56
CA ARG A 145 3.33 -22.26 -21.66
C ARG A 145 2.46 -21.95 -20.44
N ASP A 146 1.19 -21.60 -20.65
CA ASP A 146 0.31 -21.16 -19.56
C ASP A 146 0.02 -22.33 -18.61
N ALA A 147 -0.19 -23.54 -19.13
CA ALA A 147 -0.31 -24.76 -18.32
C ALA A 147 0.96 -25.03 -17.50
N ALA A 148 2.15 -24.90 -18.10
CA ALA A 148 3.42 -25.07 -17.40
C ALA A 148 3.61 -24.03 -16.28
N VAL A 149 3.32 -22.76 -16.55
CA VAL A 149 3.42 -21.68 -15.55
C VAL A 149 2.47 -21.92 -14.37
N VAL A 150 1.21 -22.27 -14.65
CA VAL A 150 0.22 -22.56 -13.59
C VAL A 150 0.60 -23.80 -12.79
N THR A 151 1.13 -24.82 -13.45
CA THR A 151 1.66 -26.04 -12.81
C THR A 151 2.82 -25.71 -11.86
N LEU A 152 3.75 -24.85 -12.29
CA LEU A 152 4.89 -24.44 -11.47
C LEU A 152 4.45 -23.60 -10.25
N LEU A 153 3.53 -22.64 -10.46
CA LEU A 153 2.97 -21.82 -9.38
C LEU A 153 2.28 -22.70 -8.31
N TYR A 154 1.49 -23.68 -8.73
CA TYR A 154 0.81 -24.60 -7.82
C TYR A 154 1.78 -25.59 -7.17
N GLY A 155 2.57 -26.30 -7.96
CA GLY A 155 3.42 -27.40 -7.51
C GLY A 155 4.61 -26.98 -6.66
N CYS A 156 5.19 -25.81 -6.95
CA CYS A 156 6.34 -25.28 -6.20
C CYS A 156 5.95 -24.19 -5.20
N GLY A 157 4.68 -23.77 -5.16
CA GLY A 157 4.21 -22.71 -4.27
C GLY A 157 4.82 -21.33 -4.55
N LEU A 158 5.29 -21.10 -5.78
CA LEU A 158 5.95 -19.85 -6.17
C LEU A 158 4.95 -18.69 -6.21
N ARG A 159 5.43 -17.50 -5.85
CA ARG A 159 4.74 -16.25 -6.17
C ARG A 159 4.86 -15.98 -7.68
N ILE A 160 3.88 -15.28 -8.23
CA ILE A 160 3.89 -14.86 -9.65
C ILE A 160 5.20 -14.19 -10.06
N SER A 161 5.77 -13.34 -9.19
CA SER A 161 7.03 -12.65 -9.46
C SER A 161 8.25 -13.57 -9.47
N GLU A 162 8.20 -14.68 -8.72
CA GLU A 162 9.29 -15.67 -8.70
C GLU A 162 9.23 -16.53 -9.97
N ALA A 163 8.04 -16.98 -10.37
CA ALA A 163 7.84 -17.73 -11.61
C ALA A 163 8.21 -16.94 -12.87
N LEU A 164 7.96 -15.62 -12.90
CA LEU A 164 8.34 -14.75 -14.01
C LEU A 164 9.83 -14.36 -14.00
N GLY A 165 10.55 -14.67 -12.93
CA GLY A 165 11.99 -14.40 -12.79
C GLY A 165 12.89 -15.57 -13.17
N LEU A 166 12.31 -16.69 -13.62
CA LEU A 166 13.00 -17.87 -14.17
C LEU A 166 13.22 -17.71 -15.68
#